data_AF-A0A530L7U5-F1
#
_entry.id   AF-A0A530L7U5-F1
#
_cell.length_a   1.000
_cell.length_b   1.000
_cell.length_c   1.000
_cell.angle_alpha   90.00
_cell.angle_beta   90.00
_cell.angle_gamma   90.00
#
_symmetry.space_group_name_H-M   'P 1'
#
loop_
_entity.id
_entity.type
_entity.pdbx_description
1 polymer ?
#
loop_
_entity_poly.entity_id
_entity_poly.type
_entity_poly.pdbx_seq_one_letter_code
_entity_poly.pdbx_strand_id
1 'polypeptide(L)' 'LRQTQVLRLIASGLTNPEIAGELGLSQRTVDRHVSDILTRLNVRTRAAATAFAVEHGLIGMGVSG' A
#
# COMPACT_ATOMS: atom_id res chain seq x y z
N LEU A 1 -6.85 9.84 0.88
CA LEU A 1 -6.30 9.68 -0.49
C LEU A 1 -4.92 9.02 -0.48
N ARG A 2 -3.88 9.59 0.17
CA ARG A 2 -2.51 9.01 0.11
C ARG A 2 -2.32 7.61 0.72
N GLN A 3 -2.87 7.33 1.90
CA GLN A 3 -2.65 6.02 2.58
C GLN A 3 -3.27 4.86 1.78
N THR A 4 -4.47 5.06 1.22
CA THR A 4 -5.14 4.08 0.36
C THR A 4 -4.35 3.84 -0.93
N GLN A 5 -3.80 4.89 -1.55
CA GLN A 5 -2.93 4.73 -2.72
C GLN A 5 -1.67 3.93 -2.40
N VAL A 6 -0.98 4.27 -1.31
CA VAL A 6 0.20 3.51 -0.85
C VAL A 6 -0.16 2.06 -0.57
N LEU A 7 -1.28 1.79 0.11
CA LEU A 7 -1.75 0.44 0.39
C LEU A 7 -2.06 -0.36 -0.89
N ARG A 8 -2.67 0.26 -1.90
CA ARG A 8 -2.90 -0.37 -3.21
C ARG A 8 -1.59 -0.72 -3.91
N LEU A 9 -0.62 0.18 -3.91
CA LEU A 9 0.67 -0.08 -4.55
C LEU A 9 1.48 -1.17 -3.81
N ILE A 10 1.43 -1.20 -2.48
CA ILE A 10 1.97 -2.32 -1.67
C ILE A 10 1.29 -3.64 -2.07
N ALA A 11 -0.03 -3.62 -2.22
CA ALA A 11 -0.80 -4.80 -2.59
C ALA A 11 -0.52 -5.25 -4.03
N SER A 12 -0.18 -4.33 -4.94
CA SER A 12 0.33 -4.61 -6.29
C SER A 12 1.78 -5.13 -6.32
N GLY A 13 2.44 -5.24 -5.16
CA GLY A 13 3.79 -5.78 -5.04
C GLY A 13 4.92 -4.75 -5.20
N LEU A 14 4.61 -3.45 -5.28
CA LEU A 14 5.63 -2.42 -5.43
C LEU A 14 6.42 -2.23 -4.12
N THR A 15 7.70 -1.92 -4.30
CA THR A 15 8.61 -1.56 -3.21
C THR A 15 8.48 -0.07 -2.82
N ASN A 16 8.91 0.30 -1.63
CA ASN A 16 8.89 1.70 -1.16
C ASN A 16 9.54 2.70 -2.14
N PRO A 17 10.68 2.41 -2.81
CA PRO A 17 11.22 3.29 -3.84
C PRO A 17 10.36 3.39 -5.11
N GLU A 18 9.73 2.30 -5.57
CA GLU A 18 8.81 2.36 -6.72
C GLU A 18 7.56 3.17 -6.39
N ILE A 19 6.99 2.95 -5.19
CA ILE A 19 5.87 3.74 -4.67
C ILE A 19 6.24 5.23 -4.57
N ALA A 20 7.48 5.52 -4.16
CA ALA A 20 7.98 6.87 -4.08
C ALA A 20 8.04 7.54 -5.46
N GLY A 21 8.49 6.80 -6.48
CA GLY A 21 8.47 7.23 -7.88
C GLY A 21 7.05 7.50 -8.38
N GLU A 22 6.14 6.53 -8.20
CA GLU A 22 4.74 6.62 -8.63
C GLU A 22 3.98 7.78 -7.99
N LEU A 23 4.26 8.09 -6.72
CA LEU A 23 3.57 9.15 -5.98
C LEU A 23 4.30 10.50 -6.03
N GLY A 24 5.48 10.58 -6.66
CA GLY A 24 6.33 11.78 -6.64
C GLY A 24 6.77 12.18 -5.23
N LEU A 25 7.03 11.19 -4.36
CA LEU A 25 7.41 11.38 -2.96
C LEU A 25 8.84 10.91 -2.69
N SER A 26 9.39 11.31 -1.55
CA SER A 26 10.63 10.71 -1.05
C SER A 26 10.35 9.33 -0.45
N GLN A 27 11.31 8.40 -0.58
CA GLN A 27 11.26 7.08 0.06
C GLN A 27 10.97 7.18 1.56
N ARG A 28 11.55 8.17 2.26
CA ARG A 28 11.33 8.40 3.69
C ARG A 28 9.86 8.74 4.01
N THR A 29 9.19 9.47 3.12
CA THR A 29 7.76 9.79 3.26
C THR A 29 6.90 8.56 3.04
N VAL A 30 7.24 7.73 2.05
CA VAL A 30 6.56 6.45 1.81
C VAL A 30 6.74 5.51 3.00
N ASP A 31 7.94 5.42 3.57
CA ASP A 31 8.24 4.55 4.71
C ASP A 31 7.39 4.92 5.94
N ARG A 32 7.25 6.22 6.20
CA ARG A 32 6.33 6.72 7.22
C ARG A 32 4.88 6.35 6.92
N HIS A 33 4.44 6.51 5.67
CA HIS A 33 3.08 6.13 5.29
C HIS A 33 2.83 4.63 5.46
N VAL A 34 3.77 3.78 5.06
CA VAL A 34 3.70 2.32 5.25
C VAL A 34 3.58 2.01 6.74
N SER A 35 4.43 2.59 7.59
CA SER A 35 4.40 2.38 9.04
C SER A 35 3.06 2.79 9.67
N ASP A 36 2.52 3.95 9.27
CA ASP A 36 1.20 4.40 9.72
C ASP A 36 0.08 3.46 9.26
N ILE A 37 0.16 2.94 8.02
CA ILE A 37 -0.81 1.97 7.49
C ILE A 37 -0.76 0.68 8.30
N LEU A 38 0.43 0.11 8.49
CA LEU A 38 0.62 -1.12 9.28
C LEU A 38 0.05 -0.96 10.68
N THR A 39 0.29 0.19 11.32
CA THR A 39 -0.22 0.51 12.65
C THR A 39 -1.75 0.62 12.65
N ARG A 40 -2.34 1.32 11.68
CA ARG A 40 -3.81 1.48 11.56
C ARG A 40 -4.54 0.18 11.24
N LEU A 41 -3.91 -0.69 10.46
CA LEU A 41 -4.42 -2.02 10.12
C LEU A 41 -4.14 -3.05 11.23
N ASN A 42 -3.41 -2.67 12.27
CA ASN A 42 -2.95 -3.57 13.35
C ASN A 42 -2.19 -4.80 12.83
N VAL A 43 -1.42 -4.62 11.75
CA VAL A 43 -0.59 -5.66 11.15
C VAL A 43 0.89 -5.31 11.27
N ARG A 44 1.74 -6.33 11.33
CA ARG A 44 3.18 -6.17 11.55
C ARG A 44 4.02 -6.20 10.27
N THR A 45 3.45 -6.68 9.17
CA THR A 45 4.21 -6.96 7.95
C THR A 45 3.51 -6.43 6.71
N ARG A 46 4.32 -6.10 5.68
CA ARG A 46 3.86 -5.81 4.32
C ARG A 46 2.91 -6.89 3.80
N ALA A 47 3.26 -8.16 3.98
CA ALA A 47 2.46 -9.27 3.48
C ALA A 47 1.06 -9.30 4.12
N ALA A 48 0.97 -9.00 5.42
CA ALA A 48 -0.30 -8.88 6.11
C ALA A 48 -1.12 -7.65 5.64
N ALA A 49 -0.47 -6.52 5.32
CA ALA A 49 -1.16 -5.38 4.71
C ALA A 49 -1.65 -5.68 3.29
N THR A 50 -0.88 -6.42 2.49
CA THR A 50 -1.30 -6.90 1.17
C THR A 50 -2.50 -7.84 1.30
N ALA A 51 -2.45 -8.81 2.21
CA ALA A 51 -3.57 -9.72 2.48
C ALA A 51 -4.83 -8.95 2.91
N PHE A 52 -4.68 -7.97 3.80
CA PHE A 52 -5.78 -7.08 4.20
C PHE A 52 -6.38 -6.33 3.00
N ALA A 53 -5.55 -5.79 2.12
CA ALA A 53 -6.01 -5.07 0.94
C ALA A 53 -6.74 -5.98 -0.07
N VAL A 54 -6.32 -7.24 -0.19
CA VAL A 54 -6.97 -8.28 -1.00
C VAL A 54 -8.33 -8.64 -0.40
N GLU A 55 -8.36 -8.95 0.90
CA GLU A 55 -9.57 -9.37 1.63
C GLU A 55 -10.65 -8.27 1.64
N HIS A 56 -10.24 -7.01 1.78
CA HIS A 56 -11.14 -5.86 1.76
C HIS A 56 -11.47 -5.33 0.35
N GLY A 57 -11.03 -6.00 -0.72
CA GLY A 57 -11.32 -5.58 -2.11
C GLY A 57 -10.72 -4.23 -2.50
N LEU A 58 -9.70 -3.75 -1.77
CA LEU A 58 -9.03 -2.47 -2.03
C LEU A 58 -8.18 -2.55 -3.29
N ILE A 59 -7.67 -3.73 -3.62
CA ILE A 59 -7.28 -4.08 -4.98
C ILE A 59 -8.54 -4.40 -5.77
N GLY A 60 -9.27 -3.34 -6.13
CA GLY A 60 -10.22 -3.41 -7.23
C GLY A 60 -9.49 -3.90 -8.47
N MET A 61 -9.57 -5.21 -8.71
CA MET A 61 -9.34 -5.81 -10.00
C MET A 61 -10.27 -5.05 -10.94
N GLY A 62 -9.70 -4.36 -11.92
CA GLY A 62 -10.44 -4.02 -13.12
C GLY A 62 -10.83 -5.32 -13.81
N VAL A 63 -11.87 -5.97 -13.33
CA VAL A 63 -12.72 -6.83 -14.16
C VAL A 63 -13.80 -5.91 -14.74
N SER A 64 -13.37 -5.11 -15.72
CA SER A 64 -14.23 -4.90 -16.87
C SER A 64 -14.09 -6.17 -17.71
N GLY A 65 -15.03 -7.08 -17.53
CA GLY A 65 -15.13 -8.36 -18.24
C GLY A 65 -16.45 -9.01 -17.88
#